data_AF-A0A368FPP3-F1
#
_entry.id   AF-A0A368FPP3-F1
#
_cell.length_a   1.000
_cell.length_b   1.000
_cell.length_c   1.000
_cell.angle_alpha   90.00
_cell.angle_beta   90.00
_cell.angle_gamma   90.00
#
_symmetry.space_group_name_H-M   'P 1'
#
loop_
_entity.id
_entity.type
_entity.pdbx_description
1 polymer ?
#
loop_
_entity_poly.entity_id
_entity_poly.type
_entity_poly.pdbx_seq_one_letter_code
_entity_poly.pdbx_strand_id
1 'polypeptide(L)'
;MRLAQSLATGEDVNNTYEFAVEARAAEPLRILPSQLARHALSSEFARVCRHPIDGMYIVPSACDQFTWFGLLFIRRGIYGGGIFRFNVRIPNDFPATTSLPVCNLERLILASLKF
;
A
#
# COMPACT_ATOMS: atom_id res chain seq x y z
N MET A 1 -56.32 -24.65 -51.89
CA MET A 1 -55.84 -23.43 -52.59
C MET A 1 -54.33 -23.36 -52.41
N ARG A 2 -53.62 -22.81 -53.41
CA ARG A 2 -52.20 -23.05 -53.78
C ARG A 2 -51.11 -22.84 -52.72
N LEU A 3 -50.04 -23.62 -52.90
CA LEU A 3 -48.66 -23.46 -52.41
C LEU A 3 -48.09 -22.04 -52.61
N ALA A 4 -47.30 -21.59 -51.63
CA ALA A 4 -46.13 -20.74 -51.87
C ALA A 4 -45.03 -21.16 -50.87
N GLN A 5 -44.14 -22.02 -51.34
CA GLN A 5 -42.79 -22.14 -50.78
C GLN A 5 -42.06 -20.82 -51.09
N SER A 6 -41.53 -20.17 -50.06
CA SER A 6 -40.43 -19.21 -50.23
C SER A 6 -39.20 -19.81 -49.55
N LEU A 7 -38.39 -20.46 -50.38
CA LEU A 7 -37.03 -20.88 -50.06
C LEU A 7 -36.17 -19.62 -49.85
N ALA A 8 -35.85 -19.31 -48.59
CA ALA A 8 -34.65 -18.56 -48.30
C ALA A 8 -33.48 -19.56 -48.31
N THR A 9 -32.90 -19.78 -49.48
CA THR A 9 -31.54 -20.27 -49.64
C THR A 9 -30.58 -19.11 -49.37
N GLY A 10 -29.67 -19.27 -48.42
CA GLY A 10 -28.63 -18.29 -48.13
C GLY A 10 -28.04 -18.48 -46.74
N GLU A 11 -27.05 -19.37 -46.64
CA GLU A 11 -25.81 -19.31 -45.85
C GLU A 11 -25.66 -18.57 -44.49
N ASP A 12 -26.69 -18.11 -43.80
CA ASP A 12 -26.47 -17.23 -42.62
C ASP A 12 -26.89 -17.80 -41.26
N VAL A 13 -27.32 -19.07 -41.18
CA VAL A 13 -27.80 -19.66 -39.91
C VAL A 13 -26.66 -20.21 -39.04
N ASN A 14 -25.42 -20.23 -39.51
CA ASN A 14 -24.29 -20.72 -38.69
C ASN A 14 -23.64 -19.64 -37.81
N ASN A 15 -24.21 -18.44 -37.70
CA ASN A 15 -23.78 -17.50 -36.67
C ASN A 15 -24.39 -17.92 -35.33
N THR A 16 -23.89 -19.05 -34.81
CA THR A 16 -24.01 -19.44 -33.42
C THR A 16 -23.38 -18.31 -32.63
N TYR A 17 -24.21 -17.45 -32.07
CA TYR A 17 -23.78 -16.49 -31.08
C TYR A 17 -23.24 -17.30 -29.90
N GLU A 18 -21.92 -17.39 -29.76
CA GLU A 18 -21.33 -17.87 -28.52
C GLU A 18 -21.65 -16.83 -27.45
N PHE A 19 -22.72 -17.05 -26.68
CA PHE A 19 -22.82 -16.40 -25.38
C PHE A 19 -21.58 -16.84 -24.62
N ALA A 20 -20.64 -15.90 -24.41
CA ALA A 20 -19.51 -16.12 -23.54
C ALA A 20 -20.06 -16.66 -22.21
N VAL A 21 -19.76 -17.93 -21.93
CA VAL A 21 -20.10 -18.53 -20.65
C VAL A 21 -19.32 -17.73 -19.62
N GLU A 22 -20.05 -16.99 -18.79
CA GLU A 22 -19.46 -16.19 -17.72
C GLU A 22 -18.47 -17.08 -16.98
N ALA A 23 -17.20 -16.66 -16.99
CA ALA A 23 -16.13 -17.41 -16.38
C ALA A 23 -16.57 -17.73 -14.94
N ARG A 24 -16.76 -19.02 -14.63
CA ARG A 24 -17.10 -19.46 -13.27
C ARG A 24 -16.18 -18.73 -12.32
N ALA A 25 -16.78 -18.02 -11.36
CA ALA A 25 -16.10 -17.09 -10.46
C ALA A 25 -14.69 -17.61 -10.15
N ALA A 26 -13.68 -16.90 -10.63
CA ALA A 26 -12.29 -17.23 -10.37
C ALA A 26 -12.16 -17.49 -8.85
N GLU A 27 -11.51 -18.60 -8.49
CA GLU A 27 -11.32 -18.98 -7.09
C GLU A 27 -10.98 -17.73 -6.27
N PRO A 28 -11.72 -17.43 -5.19
CA PRO A 28 -11.56 -16.17 -4.48
C PRO A 28 -10.09 -16.02 -4.08
N LEU A 29 -9.51 -14.85 -4.39
CA LEU A 29 -8.10 -14.57 -4.14
C LEU A 29 -7.78 -14.87 -2.67
N ARG A 30 -6.95 -15.88 -2.44
CA ARG A 30 -6.51 -16.28 -1.10
C ARG A 30 -5.40 -15.33 -0.63
N ILE A 31 -5.79 -14.12 -0.22
CA ILE A 31 -4.84 -13.14 0.31
C ILE A 31 -4.51 -13.52 1.75
N LEU A 32 -3.23 -13.79 2.02
CA LEU A 32 -2.78 -14.10 3.37
C LEU A 32 -2.84 -12.83 4.24
N PRO A 33 -3.19 -12.93 5.53
CA PRO A 33 -3.18 -11.79 6.45
C PRO A 33 -1.84 -11.05 6.47
N SER A 34 -0.72 -11.77 6.33
CA SER A 34 0.63 -11.19 6.26
C SER A 34 0.85 -10.32 5.02
N GLN A 35 0.23 -10.67 3.88
CA GLN A 35 0.29 -9.87 2.66
C GLN A 35 -0.52 -8.59 2.80
N LEU A 36 -1.69 -8.67 3.44
CA LEU A 36 -2.51 -7.49 3.76
C LEU A 36 -1.74 -6.51 4.68
N ALA A 37 -1.13 -7.03 5.75
CA ALA A 37 -0.34 -6.21 6.67
C ALA A 37 0.84 -5.53 5.95
N ARG A 38 1.59 -6.27 5.13
CA ARG A 38 2.70 -5.72 4.33
C ARG A 38 2.24 -4.63 3.37
N HIS A 39 1.13 -4.87 2.67
CA HIS A 39 0.57 -3.90 1.75
C HIS A 39 0.11 -2.64 2.49
N ALA A 40 -0.60 -2.79 3.61
CA ALA A 40 -1.04 -1.68 4.44
C ALA A 40 0.15 -0.83 4.93
N LEU A 41 1.21 -1.46 5.47
CA LEU A 41 2.43 -0.77 5.90
C LEU A 41 3.12 -0.04 4.73
N SER A 42 3.20 -0.68 3.57
CA SER A 42 3.78 -0.06 2.37
C SER A 42 2.95 1.14 1.90
N SER A 43 1.63 1.06 2.00
CA SER A 43 0.73 2.16 1.64
C SER A 43 0.88 3.36 2.58
N GLU A 44 1.07 3.09 3.87
CA GLU A 44 1.35 4.11 4.89
C GLU A 44 2.69 4.80 4.63
N PHE A 45 3.74 4.03 4.34
CA PHE A 45 5.03 4.60 3.98
C PHE A 45 4.93 5.46 2.71
N ALA A 46 4.22 4.98 1.68
CA ALA A 46 3.98 5.75 0.47
C ALA A 46 3.18 7.05 0.74
N ARG A 47 2.29 7.07 1.74
CA ARG A 47 1.58 8.28 2.16
C ARG A 47 2.54 9.30 2.77
N VAL A 48 3.48 8.86 3.60
CA VAL A 48 4.54 9.72 4.17
C VAL A 48 5.45 10.27 3.07
N CYS A 49 5.81 9.47 2.06
CA CYS A 49 6.60 9.95 0.94
C CYS A 49 5.87 11.01 0.09
N ARG A 50 4.55 10.89 -0.06
CA ARG A 50 3.74 11.87 -0.81
C ARG A 50 3.53 13.18 -0.05
N HIS A 51 3.48 13.12 1.28
CA HIS A 51 3.31 14.28 2.15
C HIS A 51 4.46 14.31 3.16
N PRO A 52 5.68 14.66 2.71
CA PRO A 52 6.84 14.68 3.59
C PRO A 52 6.65 15.74 4.68
N ILE A 53 7.07 15.41 5.89
CA ILE A 53 7.07 16.34 7.02
C ILE A 53 8.41 17.04 7.06
N ASP A 54 8.38 18.37 7.06
CA ASP A 54 9.59 19.18 7.05
C ASP A 54 10.51 18.87 8.23
N GLY A 55 11.78 18.59 7.92
CA GLY A 55 12.77 18.26 8.93
C GLY A 55 12.61 16.84 9.50
N MET A 56 11.74 15.99 8.94
CA MET A 56 11.67 14.60 9.34
C MET A 56 12.02 13.67 8.17
N TYR A 57 12.88 12.71 8.44
CA TYR A 57 13.17 11.61 7.54
C TYR A 57 12.79 10.30 8.23
N ILE A 58 12.12 9.39 7.52
CA ILE A 58 11.70 8.11 8.08
C ILE A 58 11.76 7.04 6.99
N VAL A 59 12.14 5.83 7.37
CA VAL A 59 12.26 4.66 6.48
C VAL A 59 11.90 3.38 7.23
N PRO A 60 11.16 2.44 6.63
CA PRO A 60 10.92 1.13 7.22
C PRO A 60 12.22 0.30 7.27
N SER A 61 12.37 -0.54 8.29
CA SER A 61 13.50 -1.48 8.37
C SER A 61 13.40 -2.54 7.28
N ALA A 62 14.55 -2.92 6.72
CA ALA A 62 14.63 -4.00 5.73
C ALA A 62 14.37 -5.38 6.35
N CYS A 63 14.68 -5.56 7.63
CA CYS A 63 14.52 -6.83 8.34
C CYS A 63 13.13 -6.99 8.97
N ASP A 64 12.49 -5.87 9.33
CA ASP A 64 11.21 -5.86 10.03
C ASP A 64 10.34 -4.66 9.61
N GLN A 65 9.33 -4.92 8.80
CA GLN A 65 8.40 -3.91 8.29
C GLN A 65 7.61 -3.17 9.39
N PHE A 66 7.54 -3.72 10.61
CA PHE A 66 6.87 -3.10 11.75
C PHE A 66 7.76 -2.12 12.52
N THR A 67 9.08 -2.16 12.28
CA THR A 67 10.04 -1.23 12.88
C THR A 67 10.50 -0.22 11.85
N TRP A 68 10.26 1.06 12.08
CA TRP A 68 10.69 2.15 11.21
C TRP A 68 11.74 3.00 11.92
N PHE A 69 12.71 3.50 11.16
CA PHE A 69 13.78 4.36 11.67
C PHE A 69 13.61 5.78 11.14
N GLY A 70 13.79 6.76 12.01
CA GLY A 70 13.65 8.15 11.64
C GLY A 70 14.71 9.08 12.23
N LEU A 71 14.86 10.21 11.57
CA LEU A 71 15.69 11.34 11.96
C LEU A 71 14.82 12.60 11.97
N LEU A 72 14.97 13.41 13.00
CA LEU A 72 14.31 14.70 13.14
C LEU A 72 15.36 15.81 13.22
N PHE A 73 15.33 16.72 12.26
CA PHE A 73 16.20 17.88 12.13
C PHE A 73 15.48 19.11 12.69
N ILE A 74 15.96 19.61 13.83
CA ILE A 74 15.37 20.81 14.44
C ILE A 74 16.04 22.06 13.87
N ARG A 75 15.24 22.93 13.24
CA ARG A 75 15.75 24.13 12.55
C ARG A 75 15.80 25.39 13.42
N ARG A 76 15.02 25.46 14.51
CA ARG A 76 14.86 26.66 15.35
C ARG A 76 14.71 26.28 16.83
N GLY A 77 15.03 27.23 17.72
CA GLY A 77 14.92 27.04 19.18
C GLY A 77 16.21 26.49 19.80
N ILE A 78 16.12 26.09 21.08
CA ILE A 78 17.28 25.64 21.88
C ILE A 78 17.94 24.36 21.34
N TYR A 79 17.20 23.56 20.58
CA TYR A 79 17.71 22.36 19.92
C TYR A 79 18.02 22.61 18.43
N GLY A 80 18.05 23.88 17.99
CA GLY A 80 18.39 24.25 16.62
C GLY A 80 19.74 23.68 16.20
N GLY A 81 19.77 23.03 15.03
CA GLY A 81 20.92 22.28 14.52
C GLY A 81 21.04 20.86 15.08
N GLY A 82 20.19 20.47 16.03
CA GLY A 82 20.16 19.12 16.56
C GLY A 82 19.51 18.11 15.61
N ILE A 83 20.05 16.90 15.58
CA ILE A 83 19.49 15.75 14.86
C ILE A 83 19.08 14.70 15.89
N PHE A 84 17.80 14.40 15.98
CA PHE A 84 17.27 13.40 16.91
C PHE A 84 16.94 12.12 16.16
N ARG A 85 17.56 11.01 16.56
CA ARG A 85 17.23 9.70 16.03
C ARG A 85 16.09 9.08 16.84
N PHE A 86 15.10 8.55 16.15
CA PHE A 86 13.99 7.82 16.76
C PHE A 86 13.70 6.53 15.99
N ASN A 87 13.04 5.60 16.67
CA ASN A 87 12.45 4.43 16.04
C ASN A 87 10.96 4.38 16.35
N VAL A 88 10.17 3.89 15.40
CA VAL A 88 8.73 3.68 15.54
C VAL A 88 8.48 2.18 15.48
N ARG A 89 7.80 1.65 16.49
CA ARG A 89 7.31 0.27 16.51
C ARG A 89 5.81 0.25 16.29
N ILE A 90 5.43 -0.31 15.16
CA ILE A 90 4.04 -0.55 14.79
C ILE A 90 3.64 -1.91 15.38
N PRO A 91 2.44 -2.03 15.96
CA PRO A 91 1.97 -3.31 16.48
C PRO A 91 1.88 -4.39 15.41
N ASN A 92 2.20 -5.64 15.76
CA ASN A 92 2.23 -6.77 14.82
C ASN A 92 0.84 -7.18 14.30
N ASP A 93 -0.21 -6.77 15.00
CA ASP A 93 -1.62 -7.00 14.66
C ASP A 93 -2.18 -5.92 13.70
N PHE A 94 -1.34 -4.99 13.23
CA PHE A 94 -1.71 -3.98 12.24
C PHE A 94 -2.14 -4.66 10.91
N PRO A 95 -3.21 -4.21 10.24
CA PRO A 95 -3.99 -2.98 10.49
C PRO A 95 -5.20 -3.13 11.41
N ALA A 96 -5.46 -4.32 11.97
CA ALA A 96 -6.65 -4.58 12.80
C ALA A 96 -6.51 -4.05 14.24
N THR A 97 -5.33 -3.53 14.59
CA THR A 97 -4.99 -3.05 15.93
C THR A 97 -5.71 -1.77 16.33
N THR A 98 -6.08 -1.70 17.61
CA THR A 98 -6.55 -0.45 18.28
C THR A 98 -5.41 0.31 18.98
N SER A 99 -4.29 -0.35 19.25
CA SER A 99 -3.12 0.28 19.90
C SER A 99 -2.31 1.17 18.94
N LEU A 100 -1.74 2.24 19.47
CA LEU A 100 -0.96 3.20 18.68
C LEU A 100 0.49 2.72 18.50
N PRO A 101 1.16 3.10 17.40
CA PRO A 101 2.59 2.92 17.25
C PRO A 101 3.37 3.60 18.38
N VAL A 102 4.37 2.90 18.92
CA VAL A 102 5.24 3.43 19.97
C VAL A 102 6.46 4.08 19.32
N CYS A 103 6.71 5.35 19.61
CA CYS A 103 7.91 6.06 19.17
C CYS A 103 8.91 6.15 20.31
N ASN A 104 10.11 5.64 20.11
CA ASN A 104 11.20 5.71 21.09
C ASN A 104 12.33 6.60 20.57
N LEU A 105 12.72 7.57 21.39
CA LEU A 105 13.81 8.50 21.07
C LEU A 105 15.13 7.86 21.53
N GLU A 106 16.06 7.65 20.61
CA GLU A 106 17.30 6.94 20.94
C GLU A 106 18.31 7.87 21.60
N ARG A 107 18.84 8.83 20.83
CA ARG A 107 19.83 9.79 21.32
C ARG A 107 19.87 11.02 20.42
N LEU A 108 20.13 12.17 21.02
CA LEU A 108 20.48 13.38 20.30
C LEU A 108 21.87 13.24 19.70
N ILE A 109 21.97 13.41 18.39
CA ILE A 109 23.24 13.63 17.69
C ILE A 109 23.40 15.15 17.62
N LEU A 110 24.34 15.69 18.39
CA LEU A 110 24.75 17.09 18.24
C LEU A 110 25.49 17.23 16.92
N ALA A 111 24.80 17.73 15.90
CA ALA A 111 25.48 18.14 14.69
C ALA A 111 26.06 19.53 14.94
N SER A 112 27.39 19.60 15.12
CA SER A 112 28.15 20.81 14.82
C SER A 112 28.16 21.03 13.31
N LEU A 113 26.97 21.20 12.70
CA LEU A 113 26.82 21.55 11.30
C LEU A 113 26.47 23.03 11.26
N LYS A 114 27.51 23.86 11.21
CA LYS A 114 27.41 25.23 10.72
C LYS A 114 27.04 25.13 9.24
N PHE A 115 25.80 25.47 8.90
CA PHE A 115 25.41 25.79 7.52
C PHE A 115 25.88 27.21 7.19
#